data_AF-A0A821SL39-F1
#
_entry.id   AF-A0A821SL39-F1
#
_cell.length_a   1.000
_cell.length_b   1.000
_cell.length_c   1.000
_cell.angle_alpha   90.00
_cell.angle_beta   90.00
_cell.angle_gamma   90.00
#
_symmetry.space_group_name_H-M   'P 1'
#
loop_
_entity.id
_entity.type
_entity.pdbx_description
1 polymer ?
#
loop_
_entity_poly.entity_id
_entity_poly.type
_entity_poly.pdbx_seq_one_letter_code
_entity_poly.pdbx_strand_id
1 'polypeptide(L)'
;LAMDEQRYLYVSGCGEHEVRRYPLGEKNGTLVAGGNRHGDRLNQLNNPYCLFVDRQQTVYVSDNNNHHVMKWNKGAKEGIVVAGGQGRGNALTQLSH
;
A
#
# COMPACT_ATOMS: atom_id res chain seq x y z
N LEU A 1 -2.99 7.68 6.04
CA LEU A 1 -4.12 8.43 5.45
C LEU A 1 -3.55 9.34 4.38
N ALA A 2 -4.17 9.42 3.20
CA ALA A 2 -3.82 10.42 2.18
C ALA A 2 -5.08 10.89 1.43
N MET A 3 -5.02 12.01 0.73
CA MET A 3 -6.11 12.51 -0.12
C MET A 3 -5.54 12.96 -1.47
N ASP A 4 -6.24 12.63 -2.57
CA ASP A 4 -5.84 13.06 -3.92
C ASP A 4 -6.55 14.34 -4.39
N GLU A 5 -6.12 14.90 -5.52
CA GLU A 5 -6.69 16.11 -6.13
C GLU A 5 -8.15 15.91 -6.59
N GLN A 6 -8.61 14.66 -6.76
CA GLN A 6 -9.99 14.32 -7.12
C GLN A 6 -10.89 14.08 -5.89
N ARG A 7 -10.40 14.41 -4.68
CA ARG A 7 -11.11 14.24 -3.41
C ARG A 7 -11.44 12.79 -3.06
N TYR A 8 -10.55 11.86 -3.38
CA TYR A 8 -10.58 10.52 -2.78
C TYR A 8 -9.70 10.47 -1.53
N LEU A 9 -10.23 9.90 -0.46
CA LEU A 9 -9.53 9.60 0.78
C LEU A 9 -8.99 8.16 0.73
N TYR A 10 -7.68 7.99 0.92
CA TYR A 10 -7.01 6.69 0.96
C TYR A 10 -6.66 6.34 2.41
N VAL A 11 -7.13 5.18 2.85
CA VAL A 11 -7.01 4.69 4.22
C VAL A 11 -6.26 3.36 4.18
N SER A 12 -5.17 3.26 4.95
CA SER A 12 -4.52 1.98 5.23
C SER A 12 -5.27 1.30 6.35
N GLY A 13 -5.81 0.12 6.08
CA GLY A 13 -6.37 -0.77 7.10
C GLY A 13 -5.26 -1.68 7.61
N CYS A 14 -4.46 -1.23 8.59
CA CYS A 14 -3.30 -1.98 9.07
C CYS A 14 -3.67 -3.42 9.49
N GLY A 15 -4.81 -3.58 10.18
CA GLY A 15 -5.33 -4.88 10.62
C GLY A 15 -5.99 -5.72 9.51
N GLU A 16 -6.50 -5.07 8.46
CA GLU A 16 -7.13 -5.76 7.31
C GLU A 16 -6.12 -6.07 6.19
N HIS A 17 -4.88 -5.57 6.32
CA HIS A 17 -3.80 -5.77 5.37
C HIS A 17 -4.17 -5.30 3.95
N GLU A 18 -4.76 -4.12 3.88
CA GLU A 18 -5.23 -3.54 2.63
C GLU A 18 -5.23 -2.01 2.66
N VAL A 19 -5.30 -1.42 1.47
CA VAL A 19 -5.59 0.00 1.31
C VAL A 19 -6.88 0.16 0.54
N ARG A 20 -7.79 0.98 1.07
CA ARG A 20 -9.02 1.37 0.40
C ARG A 20 -9.04 2.85 0.12
N ARG A 21 -9.70 3.22 -0.98
CA ARG A 21 -10.04 4.62 -1.29
C ARG A 21 -11.54 4.85 -1.17
N TYR A 22 -11.92 6.05 -0.76
CA TYR A 22 -13.30 6.48 -0.55
C TYR A 22 -13.50 7.82 -1.25
N PRO A 23 -14.52 8.01 -2.09
CA PRO A 23 -14.96 9.34 -2.44
C PRO A 23 -15.25 10.14 -1.17
N LEU A 24 -14.86 11.41 -1.12
CA LEU A 24 -15.04 12.19 0.11
C LEU A 24 -16.53 12.32 0.47
N GLY A 25 -16.87 11.93 1.69
CA GLY A 25 -18.25 11.93 2.20
C GLY A 25 -18.99 10.62 1.97
N GLU A 26 -18.41 9.67 1.24
CA GLU A 26 -18.97 8.33 1.04
C GLU A 26 -18.41 7.31 2.04
N LYS A 27 -19.23 6.30 2.34
CA LYS A 27 -18.87 5.20 3.25
C LYS A 27 -18.39 3.94 2.51
N ASN A 28 -18.63 3.86 1.21
CA ASN A 28 -18.26 2.71 0.39
C ASN A 28 -16.86 2.90 -0.17
N GLY A 29 -15.95 2.00 0.20
CA GLY A 29 -14.56 2.03 -0.22
C GLY A 29 -14.30 1.08 -1.38
N THR A 30 -13.36 1.45 -2.25
CA THR A 30 -12.80 0.55 -3.27
C THR A 30 -11.43 0.07 -2.83
N LEU A 31 -11.18 -1.24 -2.92
CA LEU A 31 -9.87 -1.84 -2.70
C LEU A 31 -8.88 -1.36 -3.78
N VAL A 32 -7.71 -0.86 -3.35
CA VAL A 32 -6.67 -0.35 -4.26
C VAL A 32 -5.29 -0.96 -4.04
N ALA A 33 -5.06 -1.66 -2.93
CA ALA A 33 -3.86 -2.45 -2.66
C ALA A 33 -4.15 -3.55 -1.63
N GLY A 34 -3.48 -4.70 -1.74
CA GLY A 34 -3.64 -5.83 -0.82
C GLY A 34 -5.01 -6.51 -0.93
N GLY A 35 -5.61 -6.85 0.22
CA GLY A 35 -6.95 -7.46 0.29
C GLY A 35 -6.99 -8.98 0.05
N ASN A 36 -5.84 -9.65 -0.04
CA ASN A 36 -5.72 -11.10 -0.22
C ASN A 36 -5.16 -11.80 1.02
N ARG A 37 -5.57 -11.34 2.23
CA ARG A 37 -4.98 -11.70 3.53
C ARG A 37 -3.53 -11.22 3.68
N HIS A 38 -2.96 -11.38 4.88
CA HIS A 38 -1.55 -11.11 5.09
C HIS A 38 -0.66 -12.09 4.33
N GLY A 39 0.49 -11.60 3.88
CA GLY A 39 1.53 -12.38 3.20
C GLY A 39 2.49 -11.46 2.45
N ASP A 40 3.46 -12.07 1.76
CA ASP A 40 4.57 -11.41 1.06
C ASP A 40 4.46 -11.49 -0.47
N ARG A 41 3.38 -12.09 -1.00
CA ARG A 41 3.09 -12.10 -2.43
C ARG A 41 2.77 -10.70 -2.93
N LEU A 42 2.95 -10.47 -4.24
CA LEU A 42 2.76 -9.16 -4.85
C LEU A 42 1.31 -8.61 -4.74
N ASN A 43 0.33 -9.48 -4.53
CA ASN A 43 -1.07 -9.10 -4.31
C ASN A 43 -1.48 -9.06 -2.83
N GLN A 44 -0.52 -9.20 -1.91
CA GLN A 44 -0.72 -9.20 -0.46
C GLN A 44 0.02 -8.02 0.18
N LEU A 45 -0.36 -7.72 1.41
CA LEU A 45 0.29 -6.74 2.28
C LEU A 45 0.40 -7.38 3.66
N ASN A 46 1.33 -6.91 4.49
CA ASN A 46 1.51 -7.36 5.85
C ASN A 46 1.75 -6.16 6.78
N ASN A 47 0.68 -5.79 7.47
CA ASN A 47 0.64 -4.67 8.40
C ASN A 47 1.11 -3.34 7.77
N PRO A 48 0.37 -2.82 6.76
CA PRO A 48 0.72 -1.58 6.08
C PRO A 48 0.44 -0.35 6.95
N TYR A 49 1.44 0.50 7.25
CA TYR A 49 1.23 1.69 8.11
C TYR A 49 1.07 2.98 7.33
N CYS A 50 2.01 3.25 6.44
CA CYS A 50 2.11 4.51 5.73
C CYS A 50 1.72 4.31 4.28
N LEU A 51 1.07 5.31 3.71
CA LEU A 51 0.74 5.33 2.30
C LEU A 51 0.94 6.72 1.71
N PHE A 52 1.31 6.77 0.44
CA PHE A 52 1.42 7.97 -0.38
C PHE A 52 0.71 7.73 -1.71
N VAL A 53 0.09 8.76 -2.27
CA VAL A 53 -0.62 8.68 -3.55
C VAL A 53 -0.12 9.80 -4.46
N ASP A 54 0.28 9.44 -5.68
CA ASP A 54 0.71 10.43 -6.68
C ASP A 54 -0.46 10.93 -7.55
N ARG A 55 -0.18 11.91 -8.43
CA ARG A 55 -1.19 12.50 -9.33
C ARG A 55 -1.80 11.50 -10.34
N GLN A 56 -1.14 10.38 -10.59
CA GLN A 56 -1.64 9.31 -11.46
C GLN A 56 -2.50 8.30 -10.67
N GLN A 57 -2.78 8.56 -9.39
CA GLN A 57 -3.44 7.65 -8.46
C GLN A 57 -2.65 6.35 -8.26
N THR A 58 -1.33 6.41 -8.38
CA THR A 58 -0.46 5.32 -7.95
C THR A 58 -0.37 5.34 -6.43
N VAL A 59 -0.60 4.20 -5.80
CA VAL A 59 -0.52 4.04 -4.35
C VAL A 59 0.83 3.43 -3.98
N TYR A 60 1.59 4.10 -3.13
CA TYR A 60 2.79 3.59 -2.50
C TYR A 60 2.44 3.23 -1.06
N VAL A 61 2.81 2.04 -0.61
CA VAL A 61 2.52 1.55 0.74
C VAL A 61 3.80 1.03 1.39
N SER A 62 4.01 1.43 2.64
CA SER A 62 5.02 0.80 3.50
C SER A 62 4.45 -0.52 4.02
N ASP A 63 4.94 -1.62 3.49
CA ASP A 63 4.56 -2.99 3.83
C ASP A 63 5.50 -3.51 4.93
N ASN A 64 5.28 -3.02 6.15
CA ASN A 64 6.32 -2.98 7.18
C ASN A 64 6.82 -4.36 7.60
N ASN A 65 5.91 -5.30 7.84
CA ASN A 65 6.31 -6.63 8.31
C ASN A 65 7.04 -7.45 7.23
N ASN A 66 6.88 -7.06 5.96
CA ASN A 66 7.63 -7.66 4.86
C ASN A 66 8.90 -6.88 4.53
N HIS A 67 9.12 -5.71 5.15
CA HIS A 67 10.25 -4.82 4.83
C HIS A 67 10.27 -4.41 3.35
N HIS A 68 9.09 -4.16 2.79
CA HIS A 68 8.92 -3.69 1.40
C HIS A 68 8.34 -2.27 1.38
N VAL A 69 8.72 -1.50 0.36
CA VAL A 69 7.86 -0.44 -0.16
C VAL A 69 7.26 -0.95 -1.45
N MET A 70 5.93 -1.01 -1.50
CA MET A 70 5.20 -1.52 -2.64
C MET A 70 4.45 -0.40 -3.37
N LYS A 71 4.48 -0.45 -4.70
CA LYS A 71 3.79 0.45 -5.62
C LYS A 71 2.65 -0.30 -6.30
N TRP A 72 1.44 0.25 -6.26
CA TRP A 72 0.28 -0.18 -7.04
C TRP A 72 -0.15 0.93 -7.99
N ASN A 73 -0.08 0.66 -9.29
CA ASN A 73 -0.70 1.54 -10.29
C ASN A 73 -2.23 1.49 -10.15
N LYS A 74 -2.92 2.56 -10.56
CA LYS A 74 -4.39 2.63 -10.54
C LYS A 74 -5.00 1.40 -11.23
N GLY A 75 -5.81 0.64 -10.50
CA GLY A 75 -6.50 -0.55 -11.02
C GLY A 75 -5.66 -1.83 -11.10
N ALA A 76 -4.39 -1.79 -10.68
CA ALA A 76 -3.54 -2.97 -10.62
C ALA A 76 -4.10 -4.03 -9.67
N LYS A 77 -3.89 -5.31 -10.00
CA LYS A 77 -4.24 -6.45 -9.15
C LYS A 77 -3.12 -6.87 -8.22
N GLU A 78 -1.89 -6.52 -8.58
CA GLU A 78 -0.66 -6.82 -7.85
C GLU A 78 0.23 -5.58 -7.82
N GLY A 79 1.09 -5.52 -6.82
CA GLY A 79 2.02 -4.43 -6.60
C GLY A 79 3.40 -4.76 -7.15
N ILE A 80 4.26 -3.76 -7.11
CA ILE A 80 5.66 -3.86 -7.51
C ILE A 80 6.49 -3.43 -6.30
N VAL A 81 7.43 -4.27 -5.88
CA VAL A 81 8.41 -3.88 -4.85
C VAL A 81 9.33 -2.85 -5.48
N VAL A 82 9.34 -1.63 -4.92
CA VAL A 82 10.16 -0.51 -5.41
C VAL A 82 11.33 -0.18 -4.50
N ALA A 83 11.30 -0.67 -3.25
CA ALA A 83 12.43 -0.64 -2.33
C ALA A 83 12.28 -1.77 -1.29
N GLY A 84 13.40 -2.22 -0.72
CA GLY A 84 13.42 -3.38 0.17
C GLY A 84 13.31 -4.69 -0.59
N GLY A 85 12.71 -5.72 0.03
CA GLY A 85 12.53 -7.03 -0.61
C GLY A 85 13.53 -8.10 -0.20
N GLN A 86 14.58 -7.74 0.54
CA GLN A 86 15.66 -8.65 0.95
C GLN A 86 15.74 -8.81 2.47
N GLY A 87 14.59 -8.70 3.12
CA GLY A 87 14.45 -8.77 4.57
C GLY A 87 14.97 -7.54 5.31
N ARG A 88 15.01 -7.66 6.64
CA ARG A 88 15.44 -6.59 7.56
C ARG A 88 16.94 -6.35 7.47
N GLY A 89 17.34 -5.09 7.33
CA GLY A 89 18.74 -4.70 7.41
C GLY A 89 19.02 -3.31 6.84
N ASN A 90 20.31 -2.97 6.76
CA ASN A 90 20.80 -1.65 6.35
C ASN A 90 21.48 -1.67 4.97
N ALA A 91 21.43 -2.79 4.26
CA ALA A 91 21.90 -2.85 2.87
C ALA A 91 20.98 -2.04 1.95
N LEU A 92 21.47 -1.62 0.79
CA LEU A 92 20.71 -0.82 -0.19
C LEU A 92 19.37 -1.46 -0.61
N THR A 93 19.25 -2.78 -0.52
CA THR A 93 18.05 -3.56 -0.87
C THR A 93 17.25 -4.04 0.34
N GLN A 94 17.62 -3.59 1.54
CA GLN A 94 16.97 -3.97 2.81
C GLN A 94 16.34 -2.76 3.47
N LEU A 95 15.26 -2.98 4.20
CA LEU A 95 14.58 -1.95 4.98
C LEU A 95 14.42 -2.45 6.41
N SER A 96 14.56 -1.55 7.38
CA SER A 96 14.41 -1.88 8.82
C SER A 96 13.30 -1.07 9.48
N HIS A 97 12.18 -0.92 8.77
CA HIS A 97 10.98 -0.26 9.26
C HIS A 97 10.12 -1.20 10.10
#